data_AF-A0A962T6T8-F1
#
_entry.id   AF-A0A962T6T8-F1
#
_cell.length_a   1.000
_cell.length_b   1.000
_cell.length_c   1.000
_cell.angle_alpha   90.00
_cell.angle_beta   90.00
_cell.angle_gamma   90.00
#
_symmetry.space_group_name_H-M   'P 1'
#
loop_
_entity.id
_entity.type
_entity.pdbx_description
1 polymer ?
#
loop_
_entity_poly.entity_id
_entity_poly.type
_entity_poly.pdbx_seq_one_letter_code
_entity_poly.pdbx_strand_id
1 'polypeptide(L)'
;MFTRVKSEDPEVRQRVEKVMLYYLTSVANSVESVTVTIEDVSDRLGVSLRRCSVDGVLVGGDRIAIVETQSDLMLAVTRAMDRCLRTIRRRHGARRYPRSA
;
A
#
# COMPACT_ATOMS: atom_id res chain seq x y z
N MET A 1 -11.40 -6.98 -6.75
CA MET A 1 -10.16 -6.55 -6.08
C MET A 1 -9.58 -7.71 -5.30
N PHE A 2 -8.38 -8.16 -5.66
CA PHE A 2 -7.64 -9.19 -4.92
C PHE A 2 -6.65 -8.54 -3.96
N THR A 3 -6.62 -8.97 -2.71
CA THR A 3 -5.70 -8.43 -1.70
C THR A 3 -4.87 -9.54 -1.09
N ARG A 4 -3.56 -9.33 -0.99
CA ARG A 4 -2.64 -10.28 -0.35
C ARG A 4 -1.70 -9.56 0.60
N VAL A 5 -1.54 -10.07 1.81
CA VAL A 5 -0.51 -9.62 2.76
C VAL A 5 0.54 -10.73 2.92
N LYS A 6 1.81 -10.36 2.74
CA LYS A 6 2.97 -11.20 2.97
C LYS A 6 3.67 -10.70 4.23
N SER A 7 3.70 -11.54 5.26
CA SER A 7 4.37 -11.30 6.55
C SER A 7 4.74 -12.67 7.11
N GLU A 8 5.91 -12.77 7.74
CA GLU A 8 6.32 -13.99 8.46
C GLU A 8 5.52 -14.17 9.76
N ASP A 9 5.08 -13.06 10.35
CA ASP A 9 4.24 -13.05 11.55
C ASP A 9 2.74 -13.08 11.17
N PRO A 10 1.98 -14.11 11.62
CA PRO A 10 0.56 -14.25 11.31
C PRO A 10 -0.35 -13.24 12.03
N GLU A 11 0.03 -12.75 13.21
CA GLU A 11 -0.71 -11.70 13.92
C GLU A 11 -0.56 -10.37 13.20
N VAL A 12 0.66 -10.06 12.76
CA VAL A 12 0.94 -8.89 11.91
C VAL A 12 0.13 -8.97 10.63
N ARG A 13 0.12 -10.13 9.98
CA ARG A 13 -0.66 -10.33 8.75
C ARG A 13 -2.14 -9.99 8.97
N GLN A 14 -2.77 -10.56 9.99
CA GLN A 14 -4.20 -10.32 10.27
C GLN A 14 -4.47 -8.84 10.60
N ARG A 15 -3.58 -8.20 11.36
CA ARG A 15 -3.72 -6.78 11.72
C ARG A 15 -3.62 -5.89 10.48
N VAL A 16 -2.66 -6.16 9.59
CA VAL A 16 -2.46 -5.42 8.35
C VAL A 16 -3.61 -5.65 7.37
N GLU A 17 -4.13 -6.86 7.25
CA GLU A 17 -5.30 -7.18 6.41
C GLU A 17 -6.52 -6.34 6.81
N LYS A 18 -6.81 -6.21 8.11
CA LYS A 18 -7.91 -5.38 8.61
C LYS A 18 -7.74 -3.91 8.23
N VAL A 19 -6.54 -3.37 8.42
CA VAL A 19 -6.24 -1.97 8.05
C VAL A 19 -6.35 -1.78 6.55
N MET A 20 -5.78 -2.68 5.75
CA MET A 20 -5.86 -2.61 4.30
C MET A 20 -7.30 -2.60 3.80
N LEU A 21 -8.15 -3.47 4.33
CA LEU A 21 -9.55 -3.54 3.95
C LEU A 21 -10.25 -2.19 4.16
N TYR A 22 -10.04 -1.57 5.32
CA TYR A 22 -10.57 -0.24 5.62
C TYR A 22 -10.16 0.80 4.57
N TYR A 23 -8.87 0.90 4.27
CA TYR A 23 -8.35 1.87 3.29
C TYR A 23 -8.87 1.62 1.87
N LEU A 24 -8.79 0.37 1.42
CA LEU A 24 -9.09 -0.01 0.03
C LEU A 24 -10.58 -0.01 -0.30
N THR A 25 -11.47 -0.11 0.71
CA THR A 25 -12.92 -0.06 0.50
C THR A 25 -13.34 1.18 -0.29
N SER A 26 -12.70 2.34 -0.03
CA SER A 26 -13.01 3.59 -0.72
C SER A 26 -12.59 3.64 -2.20
N VAL A 27 -11.75 2.71 -2.65
CA VAL A 27 -11.17 2.65 -4.00
C VAL A 27 -11.33 1.27 -4.65
N ALA A 28 -12.20 0.41 -4.13
CA ALA A 28 -12.32 -0.98 -4.57
C ALA A 28 -12.62 -1.13 -6.08
N ASN A 29 -13.36 -0.17 -6.66
CA ASN A 29 -13.69 -0.16 -8.09
C ASN A 29 -12.54 0.34 -8.99
N SER A 30 -11.45 0.82 -8.39
CA SER A 30 -10.30 1.39 -9.07
C SER A 30 -9.09 0.45 -9.08
N VAL A 31 -9.18 -0.66 -8.34
CA VAL A 31 -8.04 -1.53 -8.05
C VAL A 31 -8.37 -2.99 -8.39
N GLU A 32 -7.55 -3.57 -9.25
CA GLU A 32 -7.66 -4.99 -9.62
C GLU A 32 -7.00 -5.88 -8.56
N SER A 33 -5.77 -5.53 -8.17
CA SER A 33 -5.03 -6.27 -7.15
C SER A 33 -4.12 -5.37 -6.31
N VAL A 34 -3.90 -5.77 -5.05
CA VAL A 34 -2.90 -5.17 -4.14
C VAL A 34 -2.18 -6.28 -3.40
N THR A 35 -0.86 -6.22 -3.40
CA THR A 35 0.02 -7.01 -2.55
C THR A 35 0.71 -6.07 -1.57
N VAL A 36 0.66 -6.42 -0.29
CA VAL A 36 1.47 -5.77 0.74
C VAL A 36 2.50 -6.75 1.26
N THR A 37 3.73 -6.28 1.35
CA THR A 37 4.86 -7.05 1.88
C THR A 37 5.41 -6.32 3.09
N ILE A 38 5.50 -7.04 4.20
CA ILE A 38 6.10 -6.55 5.45
C ILE A 38 7.43 -7.27 5.64
N GLU A 39 8.49 -6.51 5.84
CA GLU A 39 9.85 -7.01 6.04
C GLU A 39 10.50 -6.32 7.24
N ASP A 40 11.26 -7.09 8.00
CA ASP A 40 12.15 -6.57 9.03
C ASP A 40 13.49 -6.21 8.39
N VAL A 41 13.94 -4.97 8.61
CA VAL A 41 15.16 -4.44 8.02
C VAL A 41 15.99 -3.73 9.07
N SER A 42 17.31 -3.86 9.00
CA SER A 42 18.22 -3.13 9.88
C SER A 42 18.85 -1.96 9.11
N ASP A 43 18.97 -0.81 9.76
CA ASP A 43 19.74 0.30 9.21
C ASP A 43 21.26 0.09 9.42
N ARG A 44 22.07 1.05 8.96
CA ARG A 44 23.54 1.00 9.08
C ARG A 44 24.04 1.01 10.52
N LEU A 45 23.21 1.42 11.47
CA LEU A 45 23.52 1.48 12.90
C LEU A 45 22.99 0.26 13.66
N GLY A 46 22.36 -0.70 12.96
CA GLY A 46 21.78 -1.90 13.56
C GLY A 46 20.40 -1.66 14.19
N VAL A 47 19.78 -0.50 13.95
CA VAL A 47 18.42 -0.22 14.43
C VAL A 47 17.43 -1.03 13.61
N SER A 48 16.58 -1.79 14.31
CA SER A 48 15.49 -2.54 13.69
C SER A 48 14.40 -1.59 13.19
N LEU A 49 14.04 -1.72 11.93
CA LEU A 49 13.02 -0.98 11.24
C LEU A 49 12.07 -1.96 10.55
N ARG A 50 10.85 -1.50 10.29
CA ARG A 50 9.80 -2.23 9.59
C ARG A 50 9.60 -1.58 8.23
N ARG A 51 9.79 -2.36 7.18
CA ARG A 51 9.50 -1.95 5.80
C ARG A 51 8.14 -2.48 5.39
N CYS A 52 7.31 -1.58 4.86
CA CYS A 52 6.03 -1.89 4.23
C CYS A 52 6.11 -1.51 2.75
N SER A 53 5.96 -2.51 1.88
CA SER A 53 5.90 -2.34 0.43
C SER A 53 4.49 -2.63 -0.05
N VAL A 54 3.94 -1.75 -0.89
CA VAL A 54 2.61 -1.87 -1.49
C VAL A 54 2.75 -1.87 -3.00
N ASP A 55 2.43 -3.01 -3.60
CA ASP A 55 2.38 -3.19 -5.04
C ASP A 55 0.93 -3.37 -5.47
N GLY A 56 0.46 -2.57 -6.42
CA GLY A 56 -0.94 -2.61 -6.86
C GLY A 56 -1.07 -2.52 -8.38
N VAL A 57 -2.10 -3.16 -8.90
CA VAL A 57 -2.57 -3.02 -10.28
C VAL A 57 -3.93 -2.34 -10.25
N LEU A 58 -4.05 -1.22 -10.95
CA LEU A 58 -5.28 -0.47 -11.10
C LEU A 58 -6.09 -0.98 -12.28
N VAL A 59 -7.38 -0.64 -12.27
CA VAL A 59 -8.26 -0.89 -13.40
C VAL A 59 -7.73 -0.16 -14.65
N GLY A 60 -7.46 -0.93 -15.69
CA GLY A 60 -6.83 -0.46 -16.91
C GLY A 60 -5.30 -0.60 -16.94
N GLY A 61 -4.72 -1.42 -16.04
CA GLY A 61 -3.36 -1.93 -16.15
C GLY A 61 -2.25 -1.07 -15.52
N ASP A 62 -2.58 0.14 -15.05
CA ASP A 62 -1.60 1.01 -14.39
C ASP A 62 -1.07 0.38 -13.10
N ARG A 63 0.24 0.45 -12.87
CA ARG A 63 0.87 -0.12 -11.66
C ARG A 63 1.23 0.94 -10.62
N ILE A 64 1.08 0.60 -9.35
CA ILE A 64 1.53 1.40 -8.21
C ILE A 64 2.56 0.58 -7.44
N ALA A 65 3.66 1.21 -7.06
CA ALA A 65 4.64 0.67 -6.14
C ALA A 65 4.96 1.76 -5.10
N ILE A 66 4.82 1.45 -3.82
CA ILE A 66 5.08 2.35 -2.70
C ILE A 66 5.89 1.59 -1.66
N VAL A 67 6.90 2.24 -1.11
CA VAL A 67 7.73 1.66 -0.04
C VAL A 67 7.80 2.67 1.11
N GLU A 68 7.48 2.21 2.30
CA GLU A 68 7.68 2.95 3.55
C GLU A 68 8.58 2.16 4.48
N THR A 69 9.45 2.85 5.21
CA THR A 69 10.28 2.26 6.26
C THR A 69 10.17 3.11 7.50
N GLN A 70 9.78 2.51 8.62
CA GLN A 70 9.56 3.20 9.90
C GLN A 70 10.04 2.31 11.05
N SER A 71 10.30 2.90 12.22
CA SER A 71 10.58 2.13 13.44
C SER A 71 9.35 1.40 13.98
N ASP A 72 8.15 1.91 13.69
CA ASP A 72 6.88 1.27 14.05
C ASP A 72 6.18 0.67 12.81
N LEU A 73 5.75 -0.59 12.94
CA LEU A 73 5.08 -1.33 11.87
C LEU A 73 3.79 -0.65 11.41
N MET A 74 2.93 -0.28 12.34
CA MET A 74 1.62 0.27 11.99
C MET A 74 1.75 1.66 11.38
N LEU A 75 2.78 2.42 11.77
CA LEU A 75 3.14 3.67 11.12
C LEU A 75 3.62 3.46 9.68
N ALA A 76 4.45 2.44 9.42
CA ALA A 76 4.86 2.10 8.05
C ALA A 76 3.65 1.73 7.20
N VAL A 77 2.74 0.91 7.74
CA VAL A 77 1.52 0.47 7.05
C VAL A 77 0.58 1.64 6.75
N THR A 78 0.22 2.44 7.74
CA THR A 78 -0.71 3.57 7.57
C THR A 78 -0.16 4.61 6.59
N ARG A 79 1.13 4.95 6.67
CA ARG A 79 1.78 5.87 5.69
C ARG A 79 1.77 5.31 4.27
N ALA A 80 2.04 4.01 4.12
CA ALA A 80 2.05 3.38 2.80
C ALA A 80 0.64 3.38 2.19
N MET A 81 -0.38 3.07 3.00
CA MET A 81 -1.78 3.09 2.58
C MET A 81 -2.29 4.50 2.25
N ASP A 82 -1.93 5.51 3.05
CA ASP A 82 -2.26 6.91 2.77
C ASP A 82 -1.67 7.35 1.43
N ARG A 83 -0.40 7.06 1.17
CA ARG A 83 0.25 7.34 -0.11
C ARG A 83 -0.39 6.56 -1.26
N CYS A 84 -0.80 5.32 -1.02
CA CYS A 84 -1.49 4.49 -2.01
C CYS A 84 -2.81 5.13 -2.43
N LEU A 85 -3.66 5.48 -1.46
CA LEU A 85 -4.93 6.16 -1.73
C LEU A 85 -4.75 7.49 -2.46
N ARG A 86 -3.79 8.32 -2.04
CA ARG A 86 -3.50 9.58 -2.72
C ARG A 86 -3.06 9.36 -4.16
N THR A 87 -2.24 8.34 -4.41
CA THR A 87 -1.77 7.99 -5.76
C THR A 87 -2.92 7.53 -6.64
N ILE A 88 -3.78 6.64 -6.14
CA ILE A 88 -4.97 6.15 -6.84
C ILE A 88 -5.89 7.32 -7.17
N ARG A 89 -6.29 8.10 -6.16
CA ARG A 89 -7.20 9.25 -6.32
C ARG A 89 -6.65 10.27 -7.32
N ARG A 90 -5.35 10.55 -7.29
CA ARG A 90 -4.70 11.45 -8.25
C ARG A 90 -4.80 10.93 -9.68
N ARG A 91 -4.55 9.64 -9.91
CA ARG A 91 -4.61 9.04 -11.25
C ARG A 91 -6.04 8.95 -11.80
N HIS A 92 -7.03 8.64 -10.94
CA HIS A 92 -8.43 8.66 -11.34
C HIS A 92 -8.99 10.07 -11.54
N GLY A 93 -8.59 11.04 -10.71
CA GLY A 93 -8.92 12.46 -10.90
C GLY A 93 -8.32 13.03 -12.19
N ALA A 94 -7.06 12.67 -12.50
CA ALA A 94 -6.40 13.07 -13.74
C ALA A 94 -7.04 12.44 -15.00
N ARG A 95 -7.64 11.24 -14.90
CA ARG A 95 -8.42 10.65 -16.01
C ARG A 95 -9.76 11.35 -16.27
N ARG A 96 -10.34 12.01 -15.25
CA ARG A 96 -11.65 12.68 -15.35
C ARG A 96 -11.58 14.10 -15.93
N TYR A 97 -10.40 14.70 -15.92
CA TYR A 97 -10.09 15.94 -16.62
C TYR A 97 -8.99 15.64 -17.65
N PRO A 98 -9.35 15.30 -18.91
CA PRO A 98 -8.34 15.28 -19.94
C PRO A 98 -7.74 16.69 -19.99
N ARG A 99 -6.42 16.79 -19.84
CA ARG A 99 -5.72 18.03 -20.14
C ARG A 99 -6.01 18.31 -21.62
N SER A 100 -6.86 19.31 -21.86
CA SER A 100 -7.01 19.92 -23.19
C SER A 100 -5.61 20.29 -23.66
N ALA A 101 -5.25 19.77 -24.83
CA ALA A 101 -4.03 20.15 -25.54
C ALA A 101 -4.07 21.64 -25.91
#